data_AF-A0A7G5IIA4-F1
#
_entry.id   AF-A0A7G5IIA4-F1
#
_cell.length_a   1.000
_cell.length_b   1.000
_cell.length_c   1.000
_cell.angle_alpha   90.00
_cell.angle_beta   90.00
_cell.angle_gamma   90.00
#
_symmetry.space_group_name_H-M   'P 1'
#
loop_
_entity.id
_entity.type
_entity.pdbx_description
1 polymer ?
#
loop_
_entity_poly.entity_id
_entity_poly.type
_entity_poly.pdbx_seq_one_letter_code
_entity_poly.pdbx_strand_id
1 'polypeptide(L)'
;MLGRRRLLLAGAATALALALPLRAAPAPSLLQAARDLFPHDDVPDADYAATLAGLSPELTTTLVGLLDTPTVHASLSPAERKARMAVLLPQPAMQALRATVMIGLYGNLAVTRRFGYQGPSLADGGYLDRGFDALPWLPRAPRGGGEPWWP
;
A
#
# COMPACT_ATOMS: atom_id res chain seq x y z
N MET A 1 -9.60 -52.09 15.22
CA MET A 1 -9.20 -51.59 13.89
C MET A 1 -9.32 -50.07 13.90
N LEU A 2 -8.18 -49.39 13.73
CA LEU A 2 -8.02 -47.93 13.74
C LEU A 2 -8.37 -47.32 12.37
N GLY A 3 -8.86 -46.08 12.37
CA GLY A 3 -8.75 -45.13 11.26
C GLY A 3 -10.06 -44.92 10.48
N ARG A 4 -10.47 -43.72 10.08
CA ARG A 4 -9.76 -42.43 9.95
C ARG A 4 -10.80 -41.32 10.14
N ARG A 5 -10.60 -40.43 11.12
CA ARG A 5 -11.33 -39.15 11.17
C ARG A 5 -10.63 -38.18 10.23
N ARG A 6 -11.29 -37.81 9.14
CA ARG A 6 -10.87 -36.69 8.27
C ARG A 6 -10.99 -35.41 9.09
N LEU A 7 -9.87 -34.83 9.53
CA LEU A 7 -9.82 -33.45 9.97
C LEU A 7 -9.83 -32.57 8.72
N LEU A 8 -10.92 -31.85 8.50
CA LEU A 8 -10.94 -30.68 7.62
C LEU A 8 -10.28 -29.53 8.41
N LEU A 9 -9.01 -29.22 8.12
CA LEU A 9 -8.44 -27.93 8.53
C LEU A 9 -9.04 -26.85 7.62
N ALA A 10 -10.11 -26.23 8.09
CA ALA A 10 -10.57 -24.95 7.54
C ALA A 10 -9.50 -23.89 7.85
N GLY A 11 -9.05 -23.20 6.80
CA GLY A 11 -8.00 -22.19 6.89
C GLY A 11 -8.41 -21.02 7.77
N ALA A 12 -7.48 -20.61 8.62
CA ALA A 12 -7.50 -19.29 9.25
C ALA A 12 -6.25 -18.55 8.79
N ALA A 13 -6.29 -18.00 7.58
CA ALA A 13 -5.46 -16.84 7.29
C ALA A 13 -6.05 -15.72 8.14
N THR A 14 -5.42 -15.44 9.28
CA THR A 14 -5.77 -14.30 10.12
C THR A 14 -5.45 -13.04 9.34
N ALA A 15 -6.38 -12.61 8.48
CA ALA A 15 -6.44 -11.23 8.07
C ALA A 15 -6.63 -10.46 9.37
N LEU A 16 -5.58 -9.78 9.82
CA LEU A 16 -5.67 -8.82 10.90
C LEU A 16 -6.48 -7.63 10.36
N ALA A 17 -7.79 -7.83 10.25
CA ALA A 17 -8.74 -6.75 10.15
C ALA A 17 -8.71 -6.06 11.51
N LEU A 18 -7.72 -5.20 11.68
CA LEU A 18 -7.72 -4.17 12.70
C LEU A 18 -8.99 -3.36 12.44
N ALA A 19 -10.07 -3.68 13.15
CA ALA A 19 -11.21 -2.81 13.29
C ALA A 19 -10.73 -1.62 14.11
N LEU A 20 -10.09 -0.65 13.45
CA LEU A 20 -9.78 0.61 14.10
C LEU A 20 -11.14 1.24 14.45
N PRO A 21 -11.37 1.68 15.69
CA PRO A 21 -12.50 2.55 15.99
C PRO A 21 -12.46 3.71 15.00
N LEU A 22 -13.62 4.27 14.61
CA LEU A 22 -13.75 5.46 13.75
C LEU A 22 -12.71 6.50 14.18
N ARG A 23 -11.52 6.45 13.55
CA ARG A 23 -10.39 7.28 13.91
C ARG A 23 -10.71 8.62 13.27
N ALA A 24 -10.45 9.70 13.99
CA ALA A 24 -10.57 11.04 13.43
C ALA A 24 -9.85 11.09 12.07
N ALA A 25 -10.42 11.82 11.11
CA ALA A 25 -9.79 12.01 9.81
C ALA A 25 -8.34 12.50 10.02
N PRO A 26 -7.36 11.96 9.26
CA PRO A 26 -5.98 12.41 9.41
C PRO A 26 -5.88 13.89 9.08
N ALA A 27 -4.87 14.56 9.64
CA ALA A 27 -4.56 15.93 9.25
C ALA A 27 -4.40 16.03 7.72
N PRO A 28 -4.97 17.04 7.05
CA PRO A 28 -4.92 17.16 5.58
C PRO A 28 -3.51 17.06 5.01
N SER A 29 -2.53 17.65 5.69
CA SER A 29 -1.12 17.60 5.30
C SER A 29 -0.50 16.20 5.38
N LEU A 30 -0.92 15.35 6.32
CA LEU A 30 -0.47 13.95 6.38
C LEU A 30 -1.03 13.14 5.22
N LEU A 31 -2.32 13.32 4.90
CA LEU A 31 -2.94 12.68 3.75
C LEU A 31 -2.26 13.13 2.45
N GLN A 32 -2.04 14.43 2.29
CA GLN A 32 -1.35 14.98 1.11
C GLN A 32 0.09 14.48 1.01
N ALA A 33 0.85 14.43 2.10
CA ALA A 33 2.21 13.90 2.09
C ALA A 33 2.24 12.40 1.73
N ALA A 34 1.26 11.61 2.19
CA ALA A 34 1.14 10.21 1.80
C ALA A 34 0.84 10.04 0.30
N ARG A 35 -0.01 10.91 -0.27
CA ARG A 35 -0.27 11.00 -1.72
C ARG A 35 0.97 11.43 -2.51
N ASP A 36 1.73 12.39 -2.00
CA ASP A 36 2.96 12.85 -2.66
C ASP A 36 4.04 11.75 -2.69
N LEU A 37 4.08 10.88 -1.67
CA LEU A 37 4.99 9.72 -1.61
C LEU A 37 4.56 8.56 -2.51
N PHE A 38 3.26 8.30 -2.58
CA PHE A 38 2.67 7.18 -3.32
C PHE A 38 1.47 7.69 -4.12
N PRO A 39 1.67 8.26 -5.32
CA PRO A 39 0.61 8.93 -6.08
C PRO A 39 -0.21 7.94 -6.90
N HIS A 40 -1.13 7.22 -6.26
CA HIS A 40 -2.01 6.24 -6.94
C HIS A 40 -3.41 6.80 -7.15
N ASP A 41 -3.73 7.22 -8.38
CA ASP A 41 -5.04 7.80 -8.71
C ASP A 41 -6.20 6.83 -8.44
N ASP A 42 -6.00 5.52 -8.67
CA ASP A 42 -7.02 4.48 -8.49
C ASP A 42 -7.22 4.04 -7.04
N VAL A 43 -6.42 4.52 -6.09
CA VAL A 43 -6.55 4.19 -4.67
C VAL A 43 -7.30 5.33 -3.97
N PRO A 44 -8.47 5.09 -3.35
CA PRO A 44 -9.23 6.09 -2.61
C PRO A 44 -8.47 6.66 -1.40
N ASP A 45 -8.75 7.92 -1.03
CA ASP A 45 -8.18 8.54 0.18
C ASP A 45 -8.50 7.76 1.46
N ALA A 46 -9.61 7.02 1.49
CA ALA A 46 -9.98 6.17 2.62
C ALA A 46 -8.91 5.09 2.93
N ASP A 47 -8.25 4.53 1.91
CA ASP A 47 -7.19 3.53 2.10
C ASP A 47 -5.91 4.16 2.65
N TYR A 48 -5.59 5.40 2.24
CA TYR A 48 -4.51 6.18 2.84
C TYR A 48 -4.84 6.56 4.29
N ALA A 49 -6.06 7.04 4.55
CA ALA A 49 -6.51 7.43 5.88
C ALA A 49 -6.49 6.25 6.86
N ALA A 50 -6.94 5.07 6.42
CA ALA A 50 -6.87 3.84 7.21
C ALA A 50 -5.43 3.48 7.58
N THR A 51 -4.49 3.68 6.66
CA THR A 51 -3.06 3.47 6.91
C THR A 51 -2.50 4.46 7.92
N LEU A 52 -2.82 5.75 7.77
CA LEU A 52 -2.34 6.82 8.66
C LEU A 52 -2.92 6.72 10.07
N ALA A 53 -4.10 6.12 10.24
CA ALA A 53 -4.72 5.90 11.54
C ALA A 53 -3.93 4.95 12.46
N GLY A 54 -2.96 4.20 11.90
CA GLY A 54 -2.02 3.36 12.65
C GLY A 54 -0.81 4.10 13.23
N LEU A 55 -0.60 5.37 12.89
CA LEU A 55 0.50 6.17 13.45
C LEU A 55 0.27 6.44 14.95
N SER A 56 1.36 6.51 15.72
CA SER A 56 1.28 6.94 17.11
C SER A 56 0.95 8.44 17.19
N PRO A 57 0.30 8.92 18.27
CA PRO A 57 0.05 10.35 18.47
C PRO A 57 1.32 11.21 18.43
N GLU A 58 2.43 10.71 18.97
CA GLU A 58 3.71 11.41 19.04
C GLU A 58 4.33 11.58 17.64
N LEU A 59 4.32 10.51 16.84
CA LEU A 59 4.80 10.56 15.47
C LEU A 59 3.89 11.44 14.60
N THR A 60 2.58 11.35 14.79
CA THR A 60 1.59 12.21 14.12
C THR A 60 1.87 13.69 14.39
N THR A 61 2.07 14.06 15.65
CA THR A 61 2.38 15.44 16.05
C THR A 61 3.69 15.92 15.43
N THR A 62 4.72 15.07 15.44
CA THR A 62 6.02 15.38 14.84
C THR A 62 5.91 15.63 13.34
N LEU A 63 5.22 14.75 12.62
CA LEU A 63 5.03 14.85 11.17
C LEU A 63 4.23 16.09 10.78
N VAL A 64 3.14 16.40 11.48
CA VAL A 64 2.36 17.62 11.24
C VAL A 64 3.21 18.86 11.47
N GLY A 65 4.01 18.90 12.55
CA GLY A 65 4.92 20.01 12.82
C GLY A 65 5.96 20.23 11.72
N LEU A 66 6.52 19.15 11.16
CA LEU A 66 7.46 19.20 10.03
C LEU A 66 6.79 19.66 8.73
N LEU A 67 5.57 19.21 8.46
CA LEU A 67 4.86 19.48 7.22
C LEU A 67 4.29 20.91 7.19
N ASP A 68 3.75 21.39 8.30
CA ASP A 68 2.96 22.62 8.34
C ASP A 68 3.74 23.88 8.75
N THR A 69 5.07 23.79 8.81
CA THR A 69 5.96 24.91 9.12
C THR A 69 6.91 25.21 7.95
N PRO A 70 7.06 26.47 7.51
CA PRO A 70 6.35 27.67 7.95
C PRO A 70 4.94 27.83 7.35
N THR A 71 4.53 26.91 6.47
CA THR A 71 3.26 26.98 5.73
C THR A 71 2.65 25.60 5.70
N VAL A 72 1.32 25.49 5.79
CA VAL A 72 0.60 24.22 5.73
C VAL A 72 0.94 23.47 4.43
N HIS A 73 1.42 22.23 4.52
CA HIS A 73 1.87 21.45 3.35
C HIS A 73 0.75 21.27 2.33
N ALA A 74 -0.47 20.99 2.79
CA ALA A 74 -1.63 20.78 1.92
C ALA A 74 -2.04 22.04 1.12
N SER A 75 -1.64 23.26 1.53
CA SER A 75 -1.97 24.48 0.79
C SER A 75 -0.91 24.87 -0.25
N LEU A 76 0.20 24.14 -0.33
CA LEU A 76 1.25 24.37 -1.30
C LEU A 76 0.89 23.84 -2.70
N SER A 77 1.45 24.48 -3.73
CA SER A 77 1.40 23.94 -5.09
C SER A 77 2.13 22.58 -5.19
N PRO A 78 1.82 21.74 -6.20
CA PRO A 78 2.50 20.45 -6.37
C PRO A 78 4.03 20.58 -6.48
N ALA A 79 4.54 21.64 -7.12
CA ALA A 79 5.97 21.89 -7.25
C ALA A 79 6.64 22.21 -5.90
N GLU A 80 6.00 23.05 -5.09
CA GLU A 80 6.47 23.39 -3.75
C GLU A 80 6.41 22.19 -2.81
N ARG A 81 5.34 21.38 -2.87
CA ARG A 81 5.26 20.13 -2.10
C ARG A 81 6.39 19.18 -2.46
N LYS A 82 6.66 18.98 -3.76
CA LYS A 82 7.79 18.15 -4.21
C LYS A 82 9.12 18.66 -3.66
N ALA A 83 9.37 19.97 -3.74
CA ALA A 83 10.59 20.58 -3.22
C ALA A 83 10.71 20.40 -1.69
N ARG A 84 9.63 20.61 -0.94
CA ARG A 84 9.60 20.38 0.50
C ARG A 84 9.83 18.91 0.85
N MET A 85 9.15 17.98 0.18
CA MET A 85 9.33 16.55 0.41
C MET A 85 10.77 16.11 0.14
N ALA A 86 11.45 16.66 -0.86
CA ALA A 86 12.87 16.37 -1.10
C ALA A 86 13.78 16.74 0.09
N VAL A 87 13.45 17.82 0.82
CA VAL A 87 14.19 18.25 2.02
C VAL A 87 13.80 17.45 3.26
N LEU A 88 12.51 17.14 3.43
CA LEU A 88 12.02 16.47 4.64
C LEU A 88 12.26 14.96 4.62
N LEU A 89 12.17 14.30 3.46
CA LEU A 89 12.16 12.84 3.35
C LEU A 89 13.35 12.13 4.01
N PRO A 90 14.59 12.65 4.01
CA PRO A 90 15.71 12.01 4.71
C PRO A 90 15.53 11.89 6.23
N GLN A 91 14.62 12.67 6.84
CA GLN A 91 14.43 12.68 8.29
C GLN A 91 13.79 11.38 8.80
N PRO A 92 14.16 10.90 10.01
CA PRO A 92 13.65 9.64 10.56
C PRO A 92 12.12 9.57 10.64
N ALA A 93 11.45 10.65 11.05
CA ALA A 93 9.99 10.70 11.11
C ALA A 93 9.36 10.51 9.71
N MET A 94 9.92 11.14 8.68
CA MET A 94 9.43 11.01 7.30
C MET A 94 9.70 9.62 6.71
N GLN A 95 10.81 8.98 7.08
CA GLN A 95 11.06 7.58 6.73
C GLN A 95 10.08 6.64 7.42
N ALA A 96 9.71 6.92 8.69
CA ALA A 96 8.67 6.18 9.38
C ALA A 96 7.31 6.33 8.67
N LEU A 97 6.93 7.56 8.30
CA LEU A 97 5.72 7.80 7.49
C LEU A 97 5.75 7.00 6.18
N ARG A 98 6.85 7.07 5.42
CA ARG A 98 7.00 6.32 4.16
C ARG A 98 6.84 4.82 4.39
N ALA A 99 7.47 4.26 5.41
CA ALA A 99 7.35 2.84 5.75
C ALA A 99 5.92 2.46 6.13
N THR A 100 5.26 3.27 6.97
CA THR A 100 3.86 3.05 7.35
C THR A 100 2.94 3.05 6.14
N VAL A 101 3.07 4.04 5.24
CA VAL A 101 2.24 4.14 4.04
C VAL A 101 2.50 2.96 3.09
N MET A 102 3.76 2.60 2.88
CA MET A 102 4.13 1.44 2.06
C MET A 102 3.53 0.14 2.60
N ILE A 103 3.69 -0.12 3.90
CA ILE A 103 3.21 -1.36 4.53
C ILE A 103 1.68 -1.38 4.55
N GLY A 104 1.02 -0.28 4.89
CA GLY A 104 -0.44 -0.23 4.98
C GLY A 104 -1.13 -0.35 3.62
N LEU A 105 -0.65 0.38 2.60
CA LEU A 105 -1.25 0.31 1.26
C LEU A 105 -1.01 -1.06 0.62
N TYR A 106 0.25 -1.51 0.53
CA TYR A 106 0.57 -2.74 -0.17
C TYR A 106 0.34 -4.02 0.67
N GLY A 107 0.11 -3.88 1.97
CA GLY A 107 -0.39 -4.97 2.81
C GLY A 107 -1.90 -5.19 2.69
N ASN A 108 -2.65 -4.22 2.18
CA ASN A 108 -4.09 -4.32 2.00
C ASN A 108 -4.45 -5.04 0.69
N LEU A 109 -5.05 -6.23 0.79
CA LEU A 109 -5.48 -7.01 -0.38
C LEU A 109 -6.51 -6.29 -1.27
N ALA A 110 -7.34 -5.40 -0.71
CA ALA A 110 -8.28 -4.62 -1.50
C ALA A 110 -7.55 -3.59 -2.38
N VAL A 111 -6.42 -3.06 -1.91
CA VAL A 111 -5.55 -2.14 -2.66
C VAL A 111 -4.70 -2.92 -3.66
N THR A 112 -4.00 -3.98 -3.24
CA THR A 112 -3.11 -4.72 -4.14
C THR A 112 -3.82 -5.40 -5.31
N ARG A 113 -5.08 -5.81 -5.13
CA ARG A 113 -5.92 -6.31 -6.23
C ARG A 113 -6.16 -5.27 -7.32
N ARG A 114 -6.21 -3.97 -6.99
CA ARG A 114 -6.32 -2.88 -7.99
C ARG A 114 -5.07 -2.84 -8.88
N PHE A 115 -3.91 -3.21 -8.34
CA PHE A 115 -2.67 -3.35 -9.09
C PHE A 115 -2.53 -4.69 -9.83
N GLY A 116 -3.56 -5.54 -9.82
CA GLY A 116 -3.57 -6.83 -10.50
C GLY A 116 -3.01 -8.00 -9.68
N TYR A 117 -2.76 -7.83 -8.38
CA TYR A 117 -2.40 -8.95 -7.52
C TYR A 117 -3.58 -9.92 -7.37
N GLN A 118 -3.40 -11.17 -7.78
CA GLN A 118 -4.48 -12.17 -7.82
C GLN A 118 -4.62 -12.96 -6.52
N GLY A 119 -3.76 -12.72 -5.53
CA GLY A 119 -3.77 -13.41 -4.24
C GLY A 119 -2.67 -14.47 -4.10
N PRO A 120 -2.71 -15.29 -3.04
CA PRO A 120 -1.78 -16.38 -2.84
C PRO A 120 -1.84 -17.40 -3.99
N SER A 121 -0.69 -17.89 -4.44
CA SER A 121 -0.62 -18.80 -5.59
C SER A 121 -0.82 -20.27 -5.25
N LEU A 122 -0.56 -20.67 -4.00
CA LEU A 122 -0.46 -22.08 -3.62
C LEU A 122 -1.76 -22.86 -3.83
N ALA A 123 -2.90 -22.26 -3.45
CA ALA A 123 -4.20 -22.92 -3.56
C ALA A 123 -4.66 -23.12 -5.02
N ASP A 124 -4.04 -22.39 -5.94
CA ASP A 124 -4.49 -22.27 -7.32
C ASP A 124 -3.47 -22.80 -8.33
N GLY A 125 -2.52 -23.62 -7.89
CA GLY A 125 -1.53 -24.26 -8.77
C GLY A 125 -0.41 -23.34 -9.28
N GLY A 126 -0.23 -22.16 -8.68
CA GLY A 126 0.85 -21.24 -9.03
C GLY A 126 0.43 -20.04 -9.88
N TYR A 127 1.42 -19.41 -10.50
CA TYR A 127 1.29 -18.26 -11.42
C TYR A 127 1.66 -18.62 -12.87
N LEU A 128 1.76 -19.90 -13.21
CA LEU A 128 2.19 -20.32 -14.54
C LEU A 128 1.21 -19.87 -15.64
N ASP A 129 -0.10 -20.01 -15.39
CA ASP A 129 -1.16 -19.60 -16.32
C ASP A 129 -1.96 -18.38 -15.80
N ARG A 130 -1.38 -17.63 -14.84
CA ARG A 130 -2.04 -16.55 -14.09
C ARG A 130 -1.08 -15.41 -13.77
N GLY A 131 -1.56 -14.34 -13.15
CA GLY A 131 -0.71 -13.21 -12.74
C GLY A 131 -0.32 -12.32 -13.91
N PHE A 132 0.96 -12.31 -14.29
CA PHE A 132 1.52 -11.33 -15.25
C PHE A 132 0.81 -11.33 -16.60
N ASP A 133 0.52 -12.50 -17.15
CA ASP A 133 -0.16 -12.67 -18.46
C ASP A 133 -1.62 -12.22 -18.45
N ALA A 134 -2.20 -11.98 -17.27
CA ALA A 134 -3.58 -11.58 -17.07
C ALA A 134 -3.72 -10.11 -16.64
N LEU A 135 -2.63 -9.33 -16.66
CA LEU A 135 -2.67 -7.91 -16.32
C LEU A 135 -3.32 -7.11 -17.45
N PRO A 136 -4.43 -6.39 -17.19
CA PRO A 136 -5.21 -5.72 -18.24
C PRO A 136 -4.48 -4.54 -18.89
N TRP A 137 -3.45 -4.01 -18.22
CA TRP A 137 -2.65 -2.88 -18.68
C TRP A 137 -1.41 -3.29 -19.48
N LEU A 138 -1.09 -4.59 -19.56
CA LEU A 138 0.03 -5.09 -20.33
C LEU A 138 -0.43 -5.47 -21.76
N PRO A 139 0.29 -5.05 -22.82
CA PRO A 139 0.05 -5.61 -24.14
C PRO A 139 0.20 -7.13 -24.11
N ARG A 140 -0.72 -7.86 -24.77
CA ARG A 140 -0.55 -9.31 -24.90
C ARG A 140 0.73 -9.60 -25.66
N ALA A 141 1.61 -10.39 -25.07
CA ALA A 141 2.75 -10.93 -25.79
C ALA A 141 2.27 -11.71 -27.02
N PRO A 142 2.98 -11.62 -28.17
CA PRO A 142 2.72 -12.51 -29.30
C PRO A 142 2.75 -13.96 -28.83
N ARG A 143 1.71 -14.74 -29.14
CA ARG A 143 1.71 -16.17 -28.84
C ARG A 143 2.69 -16.87 -29.79
N GLY A 144 3.92 -17.07 -29.34
CA GLY A 144 4.95 -17.79 -30.07
C GLY A 144 6.33 -17.14 -29.91
N GLY A 145 7.18 -17.78 -29.10
CA GLY A 145 8.64 -17.69 -29.17
C GLY A 145 9.24 -16.30 -29.30
N GLY A 146 9.19 -15.49 -28.25
CA GLY A 146 10.27 -14.54 -28.04
C GLY A 146 11.53 -15.34 -27.71
N GLU A 147 12.66 -15.02 -28.34
CA GLU A 147 13.96 -15.55 -27.87
C GLU A 147 14.07 -15.33 -26.35
N PRO A 148 14.71 -16.25 -25.63
CA PRO A 148 14.88 -16.07 -24.20
C PRO A 148 15.60 -14.74 -23.95
N TRP A 149 15.03 -13.90 -23.07
CA TRP A 149 15.64 -12.63 -22.64
C TRP A 149 16.86 -12.82 -21.72
N TRP A 150 17.40 -14.05 -21.67
CA TRP A 150 18.59 -14.44 -20.94
C TRP A 150 19.62 -14.98 -21.94
N PRO A 151 20.91 -14.59 -21.82
CA PRO A 151 21.97 -15.05 -22.72
C PRO A 151 22.38 -16.51 -22.50
#